data_AF-A0A966INU4-F1
#
_entry.id   AF-A0A966INU4-F1
#
_cell.length_a   1.000
_cell.length_b   1.000
_cell.length_c   1.000
_cell.angle_alpha   90.00
_cell.angle_beta   90.00
_cell.angle_gamma   90.00
#
_symmetry.space_group_name_H-M   'P 1'
#
loop_
_entity.id
_entity.type
_entity.pdbx_description
1 polymer ?
#
loop_
_entity_poly.entity_id
_entity_poly.type
_entity_poly.pdbx_seq_one_letter_code
_entity_poly.pdbx_strand_id
1 'polypeptide(L)'
;MCGRFTSTATTDELMRRFGVTITQNLRPRWNVAPSQSSLVLIREGLHTQAINAAWGLPPAAKGNSFLINARMETLREKPTFQDAFSLSRCVIVASGWYEWSAPKTPWHIQLLDGGVMAMAGLLFRQSAQTRFVIVTSAADGELA
;
A
#
# COMPACT_ATOMS: atom_id res chain seq x y z
N MET A 1 8.07 -7.54 -6.46
CA MET A 1 7.46 -7.59 -5.11
C MET A 1 7.95 -6.36 -4.36
N CYS A 2 7.13 -5.32 -4.18
CA CYS A 2 7.59 -4.12 -3.49
C CYS A 2 7.75 -4.37 -1.98
N GLY A 3 8.96 -4.14 -1.45
CA GLY A 3 9.29 -4.27 -0.03
C GLY A 3 9.40 -2.95 0.72
N ARG A 4 9.51 -1.82 0.00
CA ARG A 4 9.59 -0.45 0.53
C ARG A 4 8.91 0.52 -0.44
N PHE A 5 8.32 1.58 0.07
CA PHE A 5 7.78 2.65 -0.78
C PHE A 5 7.98 4.05 -0.21
N THR A 6 7.73 5.05 -1.04
CA THR A 6 7.80 6.47 -0.71
C THR A 6 6.41 7.05 -0.59
N SER A 7 6.19 7.93 0.40
CA SER A 7 4.95 8.65 0.64
C SER A 7 5.31 10.11 0.90
N THR A 8 5.43 10.88 -0.18
CA THR A 8 5.89 12.28 -0.14
C THR A 8 4.84 13.26 -0.65
N ALA A 9 3.71 12.76 -1.13
CA ALA A 9 2.59 13.57 -1.58
C ALA A 9 2.09 14.52 -0.48
N THR A 10 1.84 15.76 -0.88
CA THR A 10 1.25 16.80 -0.04
C THR A 10 -0.25 16.55 0.13
N THR A 11 -0.84 17.15 1.17
CA THR A 11 -2.29 17.13 1.36
C THR A 11 -3.03 17.65 0.12
N ASP A 12 -2.58 18.75 -0.49
CA ASP A 12 -3.24 19.35 -1.66
C ASP A 12 -3.21 18.45 -2.90
N GLU A 13 -2.12 17.72 -3.12
CA GLU A 13 -2.05 16.73 -4.21
C GLU A 13 -3.04 15.59 -4.02
N LEU A 14 -3.15 15.08 -2.79
CA LEU A 14 -4.08 14.00 -2.46
C LEU A 14 -5.54 14.47 -2.54
N MET A 15 -5.84 15.67 -2.03
CA MET A 15 -7.17 16.27 -2.11
C MET A 15 -7.58 16.48 -3.58
N ARG A 16 -6.71 17.08 -4.41
CA ARG A 16 -6.99 17.32 -5.83
C ARG A 16 -7.17 16.03 -6.62
N ARG A 17 -6.33 15.02 -6.37
CA ARG A 17 -6.36 13.76 -7.14
C ARG A 17 -7.51 12.84 -6.74
N PHE A 18 -7.84 12.76 -5.44
CA PHE A 18 -8.76 11.74 -4.92
C PHE A 18 -10.05 12.29 -4.31
N GLY A 19 -10.21 13.62 -4.22
CA GLY A 19 -11.39 14.24 -3.61
C GLY A 19 -11.56 13.88 -2.13
N VAL A 20 -10.46 13.55 -1.45
CA VAL A 20 -10.45 13.19 -0.02
C VAL A 20 -10.14 14.43 0.82
N THR A 21 -10.67 14.50 2.05
CA THR A 21 -10.26 15.53 3.02
C THR A 21 -9.21 14.96 3.96
N ILE A 22 -8.08 15.67 4.11
CA ILE A 22 -6.98 15.27 5.01
C ILE A 22 -6.70 16.44 5.94
N THR A 23 -6.96 16.25 7.23
CA THR A 23 -6.77 17.28 8.26
C THR A 23 -5.43 17.16 8.99
N GLN A 24 -4.76 16.01 8.87
CA GLN A 24 -3.45 15.77 9.46
C GLN A 24 -2.33 16.39 8.63
N ASN A 25 -1.29 16.88 9.30
CA ASN A 25 -0.07 17.36 8.63
C ASN A 25 0.77 16.17 8.13
N LEU A 26 0.82 15.98 6.81
CA LEU A 26 1.58 14.91 6.19
C LEU A 26 3.06 15.27 6.13
N ARG A 27 3.91 14.43 6.74
CA ARG A 27 5.37 14.55 6.61
C ARG A 27 5.85 13.64 5.48
N PRO A 28 6.69 14.13 4.56
CA PRO A 28 7.28 13.29 3.53
C PRO A 28 8.08 12.14 4.12
N ARG A 29 7.87 10.92 3.60
CA ARG A 29 8.56 9.70 4.01
C ARG A 29 9.14 9.00 2.79
N TRP A 30 10.47 8.96 2.74
CA TRP A 30 11.23 8.34 1.64
C TRP A 30 11.50 6.85 1.85
N ASN A 31 11.03 6.27 2.95
CA ASN A 31 11.28 4.89 3.28
C ASN A 31 10.19 4.35 4.22
N VAL A 32 9.01 4.09 3.67
CA VAL A 32 7.97 3.33 4.36
C VAL A 32 8.33 1.85 4.28
N ALA A 33 8.45 1.22 5.44
CA ALA A 33 8.81 -0.19 5.60
C ALA A 33 7.62 -0.99 6.18
N PRO A 34 7.64 -2.34 6.04
CA PRO A 34 6.67 -3.22 6.69
C PRO A 34 6.50 -2.94 8.18
N SER A 35 5.32 -3.23 8.72
CA SER A 35 4.81 -2.88 10.06
C SER A 35 4.54 -1.40 10.32
N GLN A 36 5.10 -0.48 9.53
CA GLN A 36 4.86 0.94 9.72
C GLN A 36 3.48 1.36 9.23
N SER A 37 2.92 2.38 9.88
CA SER A 37 1.68 3.00 9.45
C SER A 37 1.86 3.84 8.18
N SER A 38 0.88 3.86 7.29
CA SER A 38 0.81 4.75 6.14
C SER A 38 -0.64 5.15 5.86
N LEU A 39 -0.80 6.28 5.17
CA LEU A 39 -2.11 6.71 4.70
C LEU A 39 -2.61 5.78 3.60
N VAL A 40 -3.85 5.32 3.74
CA VAL A 40 -4.58 4.60 2.70
C VAL A 40 -5.96 5.25 2.55
N LEU A 41 -6.51 5.17 1.34
CA LEU A 41 -7.84 5.67 1.04
C LEU A 41 -8.82 4.49 1.02
N ILE A 42 -9.92 4.65 1.73
CA ILE A 42 -11.01 3.68 1.76
C ILE A 42 -12.31 4.35 1.33
N ARG A 43 -13.26 3.53 0.90
CA ARG A 43 -14.62 4.00 0.66
C ARG A 43 -15.47 3.79 1.90
N GLU A 44 -16.16 4.84 2.33
CA GLU A 44 -17.12 4.83 3.43
C GLU A 44 -18.44 5.40 2.92
N GLY A 45 -19.38 4.52 2.57
CA GLY A 45 -20.62 4.90 1.88
C GLY A 45 -20.33 5.58 0.54
N LEU A 46 -20.77 6.83 0.40
CA LEU A 46 -20.55 7.65 -0.80
C LEU A 46 -19.23 8.43 -0.77
N HIS A 47 -18.53 8.45 0.37
CA HIS A 47 -17.35 9.29 0.57
C HIS A 47 -16.05 8.48 0.52
N THR A 48 -14.98 9.16 0.12
CA THR A 48 -13.60 8.67 0.25
C THR A 48 -13.03 9.19 1.55
N GLN A 49 -12.47 8.30 2.36
CA GLN A 49 -11.83 8.63 3.62
C GLN A 49 -10.36 8.24 3.59
N ALA A 50 -9.49 9.14 4.07
CA ALA A 50 -8.09 8.84 4.32
C ALA A 50 -7.91 8.34 5.75
N ILE A 51 -7.35 7.15 5.92
CA ILE A 51 -7.06 6.57 7.24
C ILE A 51 -5.60 6.13 7.33
N ASN A 52 -5.06 6.11 8.55
CA ASN A 52 -3.78 5.48 8.81
C ASN A 52 -3.96 3.98 9.07
N ALA A 53 -3.20 3.15 8.37
CA ALA A 53 -3.20 1.70 8.57
C ALA A 53 -1.76 1.15 8.54
N ALA A 54 -1.49 0.10 9.33
CA ALA A 54 -0.17 -0.53 9.35
C ALA A 54 0.04 -1.49 8.17
N TRP A 55 1.21 -1.41 7.56
CA TRP A 55 1.52 -2.25 6.40
C TRP A 55 1.93 -3.67 6.82
N GLY A 56 1.16 -4.66 6.40
CA GLY A 56 1.44 -6.08 6.53
C GLY A 56 0.71 -6.74 7.68
N LEU A 57 0.38 -8.01 7.50
CA LEU A 57 -0.18 -8.86 8.55
C LEU A 57 0.95 -9.51 9.36
N PRO A 58 0.85 -9.53 10.70
CA PRO A 58 1.85 -10.17 11.53
C PRO A 58 1.88 -11.68 11.25
N PRO A 59 3.05 -12.32 11.37
CA PRO A 59 3.16 -13.76 11.22
C PRO A 59 2.43 -14.50 12.34
N ALA A 60 1.93 -15.71 12.04
CA ALA A 60 1.36 -16.60 13.05
C ALA A 60 2.42 -17.15 14.03
N ALA A 61 3.65 -17.34 13.57
CA ALA A 61 4.77 -17.83 14.36
C ALA A 61 5.87 -16.77 14.49
N LYS A 62 6.46 -16.67 15.69
CA LYS A 62 7.57 -15.75 15.98
C LYS A 62 8.77 -16.11 15.10
N GLY A 63 9.36 -15.12 14.45
CA GLY A 63 10.53 -15.29 13.57
C GLY A 63 10.23 -15.26 12.07
N ASN A 64 8.96 -15.38 11.68
CA ASN A 64 8.55 -15.24 10.27
C ASN A 64 8.39 -13.76 9.88
N SER A 65 8.43 -13.48 8.58
CA SER A 65 8.21 -12.14 8.04
C SER A 65 6.73 -11.77 8.03
N PHE A 66 6.45 -10.46 8.00
CA PHE A 66 5.10 -9.95 7.77
C PHE A 66 4.61 -10.34 6.39
N LEU A 67 3.33 -10.68 6.28
CA LEU A 67 2.68 -10.87 4.99
C LEU A 67 2.25 -9.49 4.47
N ILE A 68 3.07 -8.92 3.58
CA ILE A 68 2.97 -7.52 3.12
C ILE A 68 2.33 -7.36 1.75
N ASN A 69 2.29 -8.43 0.95
CA ASN A 69 1.83 -8.45 -0.43
C ASN A 69 0.82 -9.58 -0.66
N ALA A 70 -0.19 -9.32 -1.51
CA ALA A 70 -1.18 -10.28 -1.98
C ALA A 70 -1.08 -10.39 -3.51
N ARG A 71 -0.78 -11.58 -4.02
CA ARG A 71 -0.68 -11.83 -5.47
C ARG A 71 -2.06 -11.78 -6.12
N MET A 72 -2.23 -10.91 -7.11
CA MET A 72 -3.50 -10.70 -7.82
C MET A 72 -4.06 -12.00 -8.40
N GLU A 73 -3.18 -12.88 -8.84
CA GLU A 73 -3.48 -14.16 -9.47
C GLU A 73 -4.17 -15.14 -8.50
N THR A 74 -3.94 -15.02 -7.19
CA THR A 74 -4.39 -16.03 -6.20
C THR A 74 -5.15 -15.45 -5.00
N LEU A 75 -5.25 -14.13 -4.88
CA LEU A 75 -5.84 -13.49 -3.69
C LEU A 75 -7.33 -13.78 -3.50
N ARG A 76 -8.03 -14.25 -4.55
CA ARG A 76 -9.46 -14.61 -4.48
C ARG A 76 -9.68 -16.00 -3.87
N GLU A 77 -8.68 -16.86 -3.95
CA GLU A 77 -8.75 -18.27 -3.55
C GLU A 77 -8.13 -18.49 -2.17
N LYS A 78 -7.24 -17.58 -1.73
CA LYS A 78 -6.56 -17.67 -0.45
C LYS A 78 -7.49 -17.23 0.69
N PRO A 79 -7.78 -18.08 1.69
CA PRO A 79 -8.64 -17.72 2.83
C PRO A 79 -8.20 -16.44 3.55
N THR A 80 -6.89 -16.17 3.60
CA THR A 80 -6.33 -14.95 4.19
C THR A 80 -6.80 -13.67 3.51
N PHE A 81 -7.12 -13.70 2.21
CA PHE A 81 -7.35 -12.52 1.39
C PHE A 81 -8.74 -12.44 0.75
N GLN A 82 -9.42 -13.57 0.55
CA GLN A 82 -10.67 -13.64 -0.22
C GLN A 82 -11.77 -12.70 0.30
N ASP A 83 -11.92 -12.61 1.63
CA ASP A 83 -12.96 -11.77 2.25
C ASP A 83 -12.60 -10.29 2.11
N ALA A 84 -11.33 -9.94 2.36
CA ALA A 84 -10.84 -8.57 2.23
C ALA A 84 -10.89 -8.09 0.77
N PHE A 85 -10.62 -8.97 -0.20
CA PHE A 85 -10.79 -8.67 -1.62
C PHE A 85 -12.22 -8.29 -1.98
N SER A 86 -13.19 -9.00 -1.40
CA SER A 86 -14.61 -8.78 -1.67
C SER A 86 -15.14 -7.53 -0.96
N LEU A 87 -14.74 -7.32 0.30
CA LEU A 87 -15.43 -6.39 1.21
C LEU A 87 -14.60 -5.19 1.66
N SER A 88 -13.28 -5.30 1.67
CA SER A 88 -12.39 -4.36 2.37
C SER A 88 -11.19 -3.99 1.51
N ARG A 89 -11.45 -3.35 0.37
CA ARG A 89 -10.40 -2.82 -0.51
C ARG A 89 -9.97 -1.41 -0.08
N CYS A 90 -8.70 -1.09 -0.32
CA CYS A 90 -8.17 0.26 -0.13
C CYS A 90 -7.27 0.64 -1.30
N VAL A 91 -6.99 1.94 -1.42
CA VAL A 91 -5.96 2.50 -2.30
C VAL A 91 -4.81 2.94 -1.43
N ILE A 92 -3.61 2.42 -1.69
CA ILE A 92 -2.38 2.91 -1.07
C ILE A 92 -1.85 4.07 -1.91
N VAL A 93 -1.64 5.22 -1.26
CA VAL A 93 -1.05 6.40 -1.90
C VAL A 93 0.46 6.37 -1.69
N ALA A 94 1.20 6.39 -2.79
CA ALA A 94 2.66 6.39 -2.79
C ALA A 94 3.18 7.37 -3.83
N SER A 95 4.42 7.83 -3.68
CA SER A 95 5.13 8.59 -4.71
C SER A 95 5.99 7.69 -5.60
N GLY A 96 6.07 6.40 -5.26
CA GLY A 96 6.90 5.40 -5.92
C GLY A 96 7.32 4.31 -4.95
N TRP A 97 7.88 3.22 -5.45
CA TRP A 97 8.36 2.09 -4.64
C TRP A 97 9.82 1.76 -4.94
N TYR A 98 10.43 0.94 -4.09
CA TYR A 98 11.77 0.43 -4.30
C TYR A 98 11.75 -1.04 -4.69
N GLU A 99 12.60 -1.39 -5.65
CA GLU A 99 12.98 -2.76 -6.01
C GLU A 99 14.49 -2.92 -5.97
N TRP A 100 14.96 -4.15 -5.82
CA TRP A 100 16.38 -4.47 -5.77
C TRP A 100 16.74 -5.42 -6.90
N SER A 101 17.62 -4.99 -7.80
CA SER A 101 18.23 -5.88 -8.79
C SER A 101 19.49 -6.53 -8.20
N ALA A 102 19.85 -7.72 -8.70
CA ALA A 102 21.11 -8.35 -8.33
C ALA A 102 22.30 -7.44 -8.75
N PRO A 103 23.37 -7.32 -7.93
CA PRO A 103 23.63 -8.03 -6.68
C PRO A 103 23.08 -7.35 -5.40
N LYS A 104 22.36 -6.21 -5.50
CA LYS A 104 21.51 -5.50 -4.49
C LYS A 104 21.34 -4.01 -4.84
N THR A 105 21.36 -3.63 -6.11
CA THR A 105 21.21 -2.21 -6.51
C THR A 105 19.75 -1.80 -6.28
N PRO A 106 19.48 -0.77 -5.45
CA PRO A 106 18.13 -0.28 -5.27
C PRO A 106 17.72 0.59 -6.45
N TRP A 107 16.54 0.32 -6.99
CA TRP A 107 15.86 1.14 -7.98
C TRP A 107 14.65 1.79 -7.34
N HIS A 108 14.49 3.09 -7.53
CA HIS A 108 13.26 3.80 -7.18
C HIS A 108 12.41 3.93 -8.43
N ILE A 109 11.19 3.39 -8.37
CA ILE A 109 10.27 3.34 -9.49
C ILE A 109 9.10 4.25 -9.16
N GLN A 110 8.78 5.17 -10.08
CA GLN A 110 7.74 6.19 -9.92
C GLN A 110 7.04 6.45 -11.25
N LEU A 111 5.96 7.22 -11.21
CA LEU A 111 5.29 7.66 -12.44
C LEU A 111 6.17 8.66 -13.20
N LEU A 112 6.13 8.62 -14.55
CA LEU A 112 6.92 9.51 -15.41
C LEU A 112 6.60 11.00 -15.18
N ASP A 113 5.36 11.31 -14.80
CA ASP A 113 4.91 12.67 -14.49
C ASP A 113 5.28 13.11 -13.05
N GLY A 114 5.91 12.24 -12.25
CA GLY A 114 6.22 12.49 -10.85
C GLY A 114 4.99 12.57 -9.94
N GLY A 115 3.80 12.20 -10.43
CA GLY A 115 2.55 12.28 -9.70
C GLY A 115 2.36 11.19 -8.65
N VAL A 116 1.25 11.27 -7.92
CA VAL A 116 0.92 10.32 -6.83
C VAL A 116 0.48 8.97 -7.37
N MET A 117 1.26 7.92 -7.18
CA MET A 117 0.85 6.55 -7.48
C MET A 117 -0.30 6.06 -6.59
N ALA A 118 -1.27 5.39 -7.20
CA ALA A 118 -2.37 4.71 -6.53
C ALA A 118 -2.19 3.20 -6.70
N MET A 119 -1.78 2.51 -5.64
CA MET A 119 -1.61 1.05 -5.63
C MET A 119 -2.84 0.38 -5.04
N ALA A 120 -3.24 -0.76 -5.60
CA ALA A 120 -4.34 -1.55 -5.06
C ALA A 120 -3.94 -2.20 -3.74
N GLY A 121 -4.85 -2.21 -2.76
CA GLY A 121 -4.61 -2.80 -1.45
C GLY A 121 -5.83 -3.50 -0.88
N LEU A 122 -5.58 -4.41 0.06
CA LEU A 122 -6.60 -5.04 0.89
C LEU A 122 -6.44 -4.57 2.33
N LEU A 123 -7.56 -4.27 2.99
CA LEU A 123 -7.65 -3.73 4.33
C LEU A 123 -8.17 -4.80 5.31
N PHE A 124 -7.58 -4.83 6.50
CA PHE A 124 -7.92 -5.76 7.58
C PHE A 124 -8.17 -4.95 8.85
N ARG A 125 -9.42 -4.95 9.31
CA ARG A 125 -9.76 -4.36 10.60
C ARG A 125 -9.57 -5.41 11.68
N GLN A 126 -8.51 -5.27 12.48
CA GLN A 126 -8.24 -6.12 13.64
C GLN A 126 -8.48 -5.33 14.93
N SER A 127 -8.76 -6.03 16.04
CA SER A 127 -9.11 -5.41 17.33
C SER A 127 -8.11 -4.36 17.82
N ALA A 128 -6.82 -4.55 17.55
CA ALA A 128 -5.76 -3.65 17.99
C ALA A 128 -5.41 -2.54 16.97
N GLN A 129 -5.51 -2.81 15.67
CA GLN A 129 -5.07 -1.89 14.63
C GLN A 129 -5.62 -2.28 13.26
N THR A 130 -5.96 -1.28 12.44
CA THR A 130 -6.25 -1.50 11.00
C THR A 130 -4.95 -1.71 10.23
N ARG A 131 -4.93 -2.75 9.40
CA ARG A 131 -3.78 -3.14 8.58
C ARG A 131 -4.13 -3.15 7.11
N PHE A 132 -3.11 -3.08 6.27
CA PHE A 132 -3.27 -3.29 4.83
C PHE A 132 -2.15 -4.15 4.24
N VAL A 133 -2.41 -4.77 3.09
CA VAL A 133 -1.39 -5.39 2.25
C VAL A 133 -1.50 -4.83 0.84
N ILE A 134 -0.38 -4.79 0.11
CA ILE A 134 -0.35 -4.30 -1.27
C ILE A 134 -0.71 -5.46 -2.21
N VAL A 135 -1.57 -5.21 -3.19
CA VAL A 135 -1.83 -6.17 -4.25
C VAL A 135 -0.74 -6.06 -5.30
N THR A 136 -0.14 -7.20 -5.67
CA THR A 136 0.97 -7.28 -6.63
C THR A 136 0.58 -8.16 -7.81
N SER A 137 1.08 -7.86 -8.99
CA SER A 137 1.05 -8.73 -10.17
C SER A 137 2.47 -9.08 -10.60
N ALA A 138 2.60 -9.96 -11.60
CA ALA A 138 3.82 -10.04 -12.40
C ALA A 138 4.21 -8.66 -12.96
N ALA A 139 5.52 -8.42 -13.03
CA ALA A 139 6.05 -7.28 -13.75
C ALA A 139 5.94 -7.52 -15.26
N ASP A 140 5.85 -6.44 -16.03
CA ASP A 140 5.70 -6.46 -17.49
C ASP A 140 6.55 -5.35 -18.11
N GLY A 141 6.86 -5.47 -19.40
CA GLY A 141 7.66 -4.52 -20.16
C GLY A 141 9.04 -4.27 -19.55
N GLU A 142 9.41 -2.99 -19.39
CA GLU A 142 10.72 -2.56 -18.87
C GLU A 142 10.96 -2.92 -17.40
N LEU A 143 9.94 -3.39 -16.68
CA LEU A 143 10.04 -3.77 -15.27
C LEU A 143 10.25 -5.28 -15.07
N ALA A 144 10.22 -6.08 -16.13
CA ALA A 144 10.34 -7.55 -16.09
C ALA A 144 11.80 -8.03 -15.94
#